data_AF-A0A3B8RJY8-F1
#
_entry.id   AF-A0A3B8RJY8-F1
#
_cell.length_a   1.000
_cell.length_b   1.000
_cell.length_c   1.000
_cell.angle_alpha   90.00
_cell.angle_beta   90.00
_cell.angle_gamma   90.00
#
_symmetry.space_group_name_H-M   'P 1'
#
loop_
_entity.id
_entity.type
_entity.pdbx_description
1 polymer ?
#
loop_
_entity_poly.entity_id
_entity_poly.type
_entity_poly.pdbx_seq_one_letter_code
_entity_poly.pdbx_strand_id
1 'polypeptide(L)' 'MTITVKGKIEKGSIRLPQKVCFPNGTQVIVRIDPVLKTREKKKIISELSGAWSDDPSITAIFKEIERERHRYFGREVSFE' A
#
# COMPACT_ATOMS: atom_id res chain seq x y z
N MET A 1 3.15 35.15 -14.16
CA MET A 1 4.25 34.17 -14.01
C MET A 1 3.75 33.04 -13.12
N THR A 2 3.82 31.79 -13.57
CA THR A 2 3.30 30.63 -12.83
C THR A 2 4.48 29.83 -12.31
N ILE A 3 4.52 29.57 -11.01
CA ILE A 3 5.53 28.71 -10.39
C ILE A 3 4.83 27.54 -9.70
N THR A 4 5.42 26.36 -9.78
CA THR A 4 4.94 25.16 -9.07
C THR A 4 5.87 24.90 -7.90
N VAL A 5 5.33 24.91 -6.69
CA VAL A 5 6.08 24.66 -5.46
C VAL A 5 5.56 23.39 -4.79
N LYS A 6 6.48 22.55 -4.29
CA LYS A 6 6.13 21.40 -3.47
C LYS A 6 5.97 21.87 -2.03
N GLY A 7 4.81 21.64 -1.43
CA GLY A 7 4.53 21.97 -0.03
C GLY A 7 4.07 20.74 0.75
N LYS A 8 4.12 20.84 2.09
CA LYS A 8 3.48 19.88 2.99
C LYS A 8 2.36 20.57 3.76
N ILE A 9 1.27 19.86 3.98
CA ILE A 9 0.18 20.34 4.84
C ILE A 9 0.52 19.93 6.28
N GLU A 10 0.63 20.91 7.17
CA GLU A 10 0.85 20.73 8.60
C GLU A 10 -0.13 21.60 9.39
N LYS A 11 -0.98 20.98 10.23
CA LYS A 11 -1.98 21.67 11.06
C LYS A 11 -2.90 22.62 10.26
N GLY A 12 -3.34 22.19 9.07
CA GLY A 12 -4.20 22.99 8.18
C GLY A 12 -3.49 24.13 7.44
N SER A 13 -2.17 24.29 7.61
CA SER A 13 -1.35 25.28 6.88
C SER A 13 -0.45 24.59 5.86
N ILE A 14 -0.29 25.19 4.67
CA ILE A 14 0.68 24.71 3.68
C ILE A 14 2.04 25.32 4.01
N ARG A 15 2.99 24.48 4.42
CA ARG A 15 4.37 24.88 4.62
C ARG A 15 5.15 24.69 3.34
N LEU A 16 5.73 25.78 2.86
CA LEU A 16 6.63 25.78 1.71
C LEU A 16 8.08 25.60 2.21
N PRO A 17 8.87 24.70 1.61
CA PRO A 17 10.26 24.49 1.98
C PRO A 17 11.18 25.66 1.59
N GLN A 18 10.75 26.48 0.64
CA GLN A 18 11.45 27.69 0.22
C GLN A 18 10.48 28.86 0.17
N LYS A 19 10.99 30.06 0.51
CA LYS A 19 10.23 31.29 0.45
C LYS A 19 9.99 31.68 -1.01
N VAL A 20 8.74 31.92 -1.36
CA VAL A 20 8.35 32.47 -2.66
C VAL A 20 8.34 33.99 -2.58
N CYS A 21 9.05 34.65 -3.50
CA CYS A 21 9.19 36.10 -3.54
C CYS A 21 8.03 36.73 -4.31
N PHE A 22 6.84 36.77 -3.70
CA PHE A 22 5.72 37.57 -4.19
C PHE A 22 5.49 38.81 -3.30
N PRO A 23 5.02 39.92 -3.87
CA PRO A 23 4.62 41.09 -3.09
C PRO A 23 3.55 40.73 -2.04
N ASN A 24 3.58 41.41 -0.90
CA ASN A 24 2.56 41.24 0.11
C ASN A 24 1.16 41.56 -0.46
N GLY A 25 0.15 40.76 -0.10
CA GLY A 25 -1.21 40.91 -0.61
C GLY A 25 -1.49 40.28 -1.99
N THR A 26 -0.51 39.59 -2.58
CA THR A 26 -0.73 38.85 -3.84
C THR A 26 -1.75 37.74 -3.64
N GLN A 27 -2.87 37.79 -4.37
CA GLN A 27 -3.83 36.68 -4.43
C GLN A 27 -3.23 35.51 -5.21
N VAL A 28 -3.39 34.29 -4.68
CA VAL A 28 -2.84 33.08 -5.28
C VAL A 28 -3.91 31.99 -5.39
N ILE A 29 -3.80 31.16 -6.43
CA ILE A 29 -4.61 29.95 -6.61
C ILE A 29 -3.78 28.75 -6.17
N VAL A 30 -4.31 27.95 -5.26
CA VAL A 30 -3.63 26.74 -4.75
C VAL A 30 -4.23 25.51 -5.41
N ARG A 31 -3.41 24.71 -6.10
CA ARG A 31 -3.76 23.37 -6.57
C ARG A 31 -3.06 22.34 -5.68
N ILE A 32 -3.83 21.42 -5.10
CA ILE A 32 -3.32 20.40 -4.18
C ILE A 32 -3.43 19.04 -4.86
N ASP A 33 -2.29 18.52 -5.29
CA ASP A 33 -2.17 17.15 -5.77
C ASP A 33 -1.56 16.28 -4.66
N PRO A 34 -2.34 15.40 -4.01
CA PRO A 34 -1.78 14.54 -2.97
C PRO A 34 -0.76 13.59 -3.59
N VAL A 35 0.48 13.64 -3.09
CA VAL A 35 1.52 12.67 -3.46
C VAL A 35 1.13 11.33 -2.83
N LEU A 36 0.38 10.52 -3.59
CA LEU A 36 0.05 9.17 -3.17
C LEU A 36 1.35 8.38 -3.00
N LYS A 37 1.55 7.78 -1.82
CA LYS A 37 2.66 6.85 -1.48
C LYS A 37 2.63 5.55 -2.30
N THR A 38 2.08 5.57 -3.50
CA THR A 38 1.90 4.41 -4.38
C THR A 38 3.25 3.73 -4.67
N ARG A 39 4.35 4.49 -4.71
CA ARG A 39 5.70 3.93 -4.89
C ARG A 39 6.18 3.12 -3.67
N GLU A 40 5.92 3.60 -2.46
CA GLU A 40 6.26 2.88 -1.22
C GLU A 40 5.39 1.63 -1.08
N LYS A 41 4.08 1.73 -1.35
CA LYS A 41 3.18 0.57 -1.36
C LYS A 41 3.58 -0.47 -2.40
N LYS A 42 3.93 -0.05 -3.63
CA LYS A 42 4.41 -0.95 -4.68
C LYS A 42 5.72 -1.64 -4.31
N LYS A 43 6.63 -0.94 -3.61
CA LYS A 43 7.88 -1.52 -3.11
C LYS A 43 7.61 -2.63 -2.09
N ILE A 44 6.74 -2.38 -1.11
CA ILE A 44 6.34 -3.38 -0.11
C ILE A 44 5.70 -4.60 -0.79
N ILE A 45 4.79 -4.39 -1.75
CA ILE A 45 4.17 -5.50 -2.50
C ILE A 45 5.24 -6.29 -3.26
N SER A 46 6.19 -5.63 -3.92
CA SER A 46 7.27 -6.29 -4.65
C SER A 46 8.23 -7.07 -3.75
N GLU A 47 8.46 -6.60 -2.52
CA GLU A 47 9.31 -7.29 -1.54
C GLU A 47 8.61 -8.49 -0.89
N LEU A 48 7.30 -8.40 -0.67
CA LEU A 48 6.51 -9.48 -0.05
C LEU A 48 6.03 -10.53 -1.05
N SER A 49 5.77 -10.14 -2.30
CA SER A 49 5.29 -11.07 -3.33
C SER A 49 6.42 -12.01 -3.72
N GLY A 50 6.20 -13.32 -3.53
CA GLY A 50 7.20 -14.35 -3.85
C GLY A 50 8.22 -14.61 -2.74
N ALA A 51 8.12 -13.96 -1.58
CA ALA A 51 8.97 -14.24 -0.41
C ALA A 51 8.92 -15.71 0.05
N TRP A 52 7.87 -16.41 -0.35
CA TRP A 52 7.62 -17.82 -0.05
C TRP A 52 7.92 -18.75 -1.23
N SER A 53 8.33 -18.23 -2.39
CA SER A 53 8.50 -19.03 -3.61
C SER A 53 9.58 -20.11 -3.49
N ASP A 54 10.66 -19.80 -2.75
CA ASP A 54 11.78 -20.71 -2.52
C ASP A 54 11.70 -21.46 -1.18
N ASP A 55 10.60 -21.33 -0.42
CA ASP A 55 10.45 -21.99 0.87
C ASP A 55 10.17 -23.50 0.68
N PRO A 56 11.12 -24.38 1.05
CA PRO A 56 10.97 -25.82 0.83
C PRO A 56 9.89 -26.45 1.73
N SER A 57 9.51 -25.79 2.84
CA SER A 57 8.48 -26.29 3.75
C SER A 57 7.09 -26.25 3.14
N ILE A 58 6.83 -25.32 2.23
CA ILE A 58 5.51 -25.11 1.63
C ILE A 58 5.06 -26.35 0.88
N THR A 59 5.92 -26.95 0.07
CA THR A 59 5.58 -28.17 -0.67
C THR A 59 5.22 -29.31 0.29
N ALA A 60 5.92 -29.44 1.41
CA ALA A 60 5.63 -30.48 2.41
C ALA A 60 4.29 -30.23 3.11
N ILE A 61 4.02 -28.98 3.52
CA ILE A 61 2.75 -28.58 4.16
C ILE A 61 1.56 -28.86 3.23
N PHE A 62 1.65 -28.48 1.95
CA PHE A 62 0.55 -28.72 1.01
C PHE A 62 0.32 -30.21 0.73
N LYS A 63 1.38 -31.04 0.70
CA LYS A 63 1.23 -32.50 0.61
C LYS A 63 0.53 -33.10 1.82
N GLU A 64 0.84 -32.60 3.01
CA GLU A 64 0.20 -33.02 4.26
C GLU A 64 -1.30 -32.67 4.25
N ILE A 65 -1.63 -31.42 3.92
CA ILE A 65 -3.01 -30.94 3.77
C ILE A 65 -3.77 -31.80 2.75
N GLU A 66 -3.14 -32.09 1.60
CA GLU A 66 -3.78 -32.89 0.56
C GLU A 66 -4.08 -34.32 1.04
N ARG A 67 -3.17 -34.91 1.81
CA ARG A 67 -3.37 -36.23 2.43
C ARG A 67 -4.52 -36.21 3.42
N GLU A 68 -4.63 -35.17 4.25
CA GLU A 68 -5.74 -35.01 5.19
C GLU A 68 -7.08 -34.89 4.47
N ARG A 69 -7.15 -34.07 3.41
CA ARG A 69 -8.36 -33.89 2.60
C ARG A 69 -8.83 -35.20 1.97
N HIS A 70 -7.91 -36.01 1.46
CA HIS A 70 -8.22 -37.32 0.89
C HIS A 70 -8.70 -38.35 1.93
N ARG A 71 -8.33 -38.18 3.20
CA ARG A 71 -8.79 -39.05 4.30
C ARG A 71 -10.10 -38.57 4.92
N TYR A 72 -10.52 -37.35 4.63
CA TYR A 72 -11.70 -36.75 5.21
C TYR A 72 -12.95 -37.11 4.40
N PHE A 73 -13.82 -37.93 4.98
CA PHE A 73 -15.06 -38.42 4.33
C PHE A 73 -16.25 -37.46 4.45
N GLY A 74 -16.05 -36.23 4.92
CA GLY A 74 -17.12 -35.29 5.21
C GLY A 74 -17.64 -35.42 6.65
N ARG A 75 -18.59 -34.54 7.02
CA ARG A 75 -19.34 -34.68 8.27
C ARG A 75 -20.48 -35.65 8.03
N GLU A 76 -20.73 -36.53 8.98
CA GLU A 76 -21.93 -37.36 8.99
C GLU A 76 -23.16 -36.43 9.10
N VAL A 77 -24.13 -36.63 8.21
CA VAL A 77 -25.38 -35.87 8.19
C VAL A 77 -26.49 -36.83 8.59
N SER A 78 -27.11 -36.58 9.75
CA SER A 78 -28.36 -37.23 10.14
C SER A 78 -29.53 -36.47 9.52
N PHE A 79 -30.50 -37.20 8.97
CA PHE A 79 -31.72 -36.65 8.35
C PHE A 79 -32.97 -36.87 9.21
N GLU A 80 -32.80 -37.07 10.53
CA GLU A 80 -33.90 -37.13 11.49
C GLU A 80 -34.68 -35.81 11.63
#